data_AF-A0A1U7YHP1-F1
#
_entry.id   AF-A0A1U7YHP1-F1
#
_cell.length_a   1.000
_cell.length_b   1.000
_cell.length_c   1.000
_cell.angle_alpha   90.00
_cell.angle_beta   90.00
_cell.angle_gamma   90.00
#
_symmetry.space_group_name_H-M   'P 1'
#
loop_
_entity.id
_entity.type
_entity.pdbx_description
1 polymer ?
#
loop_
_entity_poly.entity_id
_entity_poly.type
_entity_poly.pdbx_seq_one_letter_code
_entity_poly.pdbx_strand_id
1 'polypeptide(L)'
;MDNSASSDDERARLSSSDSRKNGGWITFPFMIGTMACLTVAAGGWVSNLIVYLIQEFNMKSIPAAKVYNVANGCITIFPILAGIIADSFLGCFSVIWISSLISALVKLIPFH
;
A
#
# COMPACT_ATOMS: atom_id res chain seq x y z
N MET A 1 19.67 34.96 -29.03
CA MET A 1 20.02 34.01 -27.95
C MET A 1 18.99 34.29 -26.89
N ASP A 2 18.01 33.45 -26.57
CA ASP A 2 18.07 32.10 -25.99
C ASP A 2 16.64 31.51 -25.92
N ASN A 3 16.24 30.60 -26.82
CA ASN A 3 14.98 29.85 -26.61
C ASN A 3 14.98 28.50 -27.34
N SER A 4 16.10 27.79 -27.33
CA SER A 4 16.22 26.50 -28.04
C SER A 4 16.81 25.38 -27.18
N ALA A 5 16.95 25.61 -25.87
CA ALA A 5 17.53 24.63 -24.95
C ALA A 5 16.50 23.91 -24.06
N SER A 6 15.20 24.10 -24.27
CA SER A 6 14.14 23.47 -23.44
C SER A 6 13.31 22.42 -24.17
N SER A 7 13.48 22.23 -25.48
CA SER A 7 12.66 21.29 -26.26
C SER A 7 13.31 19.92 -26.46
N ASP A 8 14.62 19.79 -26.25
CA ASP A 8 15.33 18.52 -26.43
C ASP A 8 15.29 17.62 -25.17
N ASP A 9 15.10 18.20 -23.99
CA ASP A 9 15.00 17.47 -22.72
C ASP A 9 13.59 16.85 -22.49
N GLU A 10 12.55 17.45 -23.06
CA GLU A 10 11.16 16.96 -22.90
C GLU A 10 10.88 15.74 -23.77
N ARG A 11 11.55 15.62 -24.94
CA ARG A 11 11.42 14.47 -25.84
C ARG A 11 12.18 13.23 -25.34
N ALA A 12 13.22 13.40 -24.54
CA ALA A 12 14.00 12.32 -23.96
C ALA A 12 13.27 11.59 -22.81
N ARG A 13 12.33 12.23 -22.11
CA ARG A 13 11.56 11.58 -21.04
C ARG A 13 10.38 10.75 -21.53
N LEU A 14 9.83 11.08 -22.70
CA LEU A 14 8.81 10.25 -23.37
C LEU A 14 9.39 8.98 -24.02
N SER A 15 10.70 8.97 -24.32
CA SER A 15 11.41 7.87 -25.00
C SER A 15 11.85 6.70 -24.09
N SER A 16 11.54 6.70 -22.80
CA SER A 16 11.81 5.53 -21.92
C SER A 16 10.61 4.59 -21.77
N SER A 17 9.60 4.77 -22.63
CA SER A 17 8.33 4.04 -22.63
C SER A 17 8.30 2.86 -23.60
N ASP A 18 9.42 2.20 -23.88
CA ASP A 18 9.36 0.91 -24.58
C ASP A 18 10.43 -0.06 -24.08
N SER A 19 10.01 -1.31 -23.87
CA SER A 19 10.76 -2.49 -23.39
C SER A 19 10.93 -2.75 -21.87
N ARG A 20 9.87 -2.65 -21.05
CA ARG A 20 9.80 -3.51 -19.83
C ARG A 20 9.15 -4.85 -20.17
N LYS A 21 10.01 -5.76 -20.62
CA LYS A 21 9.78 -7.21 -20.79
C LYS A 21 8.86 -7.75 -19.67
N ASN A 22 7.63 -8.10 -20.03
CA ASN A 22 6.74 -9.18 -19.55
C ASN A 22 6.69 -9.57 -18.05
N GLY A 23 7.34 -8.86 -17.14
CA GLY A 23 7.36 -9.16 -15.71
C GLY A 23 6.00 -9.00 -15.05
N GLY A 24 5.13 -8.15 -15.63
CA GLY A 24 3.77 -7.95 -15.12
C GLY A 24 2.90 -9.21 -15.18
N TRP A 25 3.12 -10.11 -16.14
CA TRP A 25 2.29 -11.32 -16.30
C TRP A 25 2.53 -12.36 -15.21
N ILE A 26 3.75 -12.44 -14.65
CA ILE A 26 4.05 -13.39 -13.57
C ILE A 26 3.66 -12.85 -12.18
N THR A 27 3.70 -11.53 -11.98
CA THR A 27 3.19 -10.88 -10.75
C THR A 27 1.69 -10.71 -10.76
N PHE A 28 1.03 -10.73 -11.92
CA PHE A 28 -0.42 -10.59 -12.04
C PHE A 28 -1.22 -11.58 -11.17
N PRO A 29 -0.98 -12.91 -11.23
CA PRO A 29 -1.72 -13.85 -10.39
C PRO A 29 -1.45 -13.67 -8.89
N PHE A 30 -0.23 -13.29 -8.51
CA PHE A 30 0.12 -13.02 -7.12
C PHE A 30 -0.59 -11.77 -6.57
N MET A 31 -0.66 -10.71 -7.38
CA MET A 31 -1.43 -9.49 -7.07
C MET A 31 -2.92 -9.78 -6.94
N ILE A 32 -3.50 -10.52 -7.89
CA ILE A 32 -4.91 -10.91 -7.85
C ILE A 32 -5.19 -11.76 -6.62
N GLY A 33 -4.36 -12.76 -6.33
CA GLY A 33 -4.51 -13.60 -5.16
C GLY A 33 -4.45 -12.79 -3.86
N THR A 34 -3.53 -11.83 -3.78
CA THR A 34 -3.40 -10.95 -2.61
C THR A 34 -4.62 -10.04 -2.46
N MET A 35 -5.08 -9.40 -3.54
CA MET A 35 -6.27 -8.56 -3.50
C MET A 35 -7.52 -9.37 -3.14
N ALA A 36 -7.71 -10.54 -3.74
CA ALA A 36 -8.83 -11.43 -3.46
C ALA A 36 -8.82 -11.90 -1.99
N CYS A 37 -7.65 -12.35 -1.50
CA CYS A 37 -7.50 -12.77 -0.11
C CYS A 37 -7.77 -11.63 0.87
N LEU A 38 -7.26 -10.42 0.58
CA LEU A 38 -7.50 -9.23 1.39
C LEU A 38 -8.98 -8.86 1.43
N THR A 39 -9.66 -8.88 0.29
CA THR A 39 -11.11 -8.60 0.21
C THR A 39 -11.91 -9.65 0.98
N VAL A 40 -11.58 -10.93 0.85
CA VAL A 40 -12.24 -12.01 1.59
C VAL A 40 -11.96 -11.91 3.08
N ALA A 41 -10.73 -11.61 3.49
CA ALA A 41 -10.35 -11.44 4.89
C ALA A 41 -11.05 -10.22 5.52
N ALA A 42 -11.07 -9.08 4.84
CA ALA A 42 -11.75 -7.87 5.30
C ALA A 42 -13.27 -8.11 5.39
N GLY A 43 -13.87 -8.70 4.35
CA GLY A 43 -15.28 -9.07 4.35
C GLY A 43 -15.63 -10.07 5.44
N GLY A 44 -14.85 -11.13 5.59
CA GLY A 44 -15.03 -12.17 6.61
C GLY A 44 -14.88 -11.63 8.04
N TRP A 45 -13.90 -10.76 8.28
CA TRP A 45 -13.73 -10.08 9.56
C TRP A 45 -14.93 -9.21 9.91
N VAL A 46 -15.38 -8.36 8.98
CA VAL A 46 -16.56 -7.49 9.20
C VAL A 46 -17.82 -8.32 9.41
N SER A 47 -18.02 -9.37 8.61
CA SER A 47 -19.18 -10.26 8.70
C SER A 47 -19.21 -10.99 10.04
N ASN A 48 -18.07 -11.55 10.47
CA ASN A 48 -17.95 -12.23 11.77
C ASN A 48 -18.20 -11.26 12.93
N LEU A 49 -17.62 -10.06 12.86
CA LEU A 49 -17.85 -9.00 13.85
C LEU A 49 -19.34 -8.59 13.93
N ILE A 50 -20.03 -8.49 12.79
CA ILE A 50 -21.45 -8.14 12.73
C ILE A 50 -22.33 -9.25 13.31
N VAL A 51 -22.04 -10.52 12.98
CA VAL A 51 -22.79 -11.67 13.50
C VAL A 51 -22.62 -11.77 15.01
N TYR A 52 -21.39 -11.59 15.53
CA TYR A 52 -21.12 -11.57 16.97
C TYR A 52 -21.92 -10.48 17.70
N LEU A 53 -22.01 -9.29 17.11
CA LEU A 53 -22.79 -8.18 17.64
C LEU A 53 -24.32 -8.43 17.61
N ILE A 54 -24.81 -9.19 16.64
CA ILE A 54 -26.23 -9.52 16.49
C ILE A 54 -26.64 -10.67 17.43
N GLN A 55 -25.84 -11.73 17.51
CA GLN A 55 -26.15 -12.94 18.29
C GLN A 55 -25.88 -12.78 19.79
N GLU A 56 -24.69 -12.31 20.17
CA GLU A 56 -24.25 -12.34 21.57
C GLU A 56 -24.89 -11.22 22.41
N PHE A 57 -25.29 -10.12 21.78
CA PHE A 57 -25.69 -8.90 22.49
C PHE A 57 -27.19 -8.59 22.53
N ASN A 58 -28.05 -9.34 21.83
CA ASN A 58 -29.54 -9.34 21.85
C ASN A 58 -30.29 -8.05 22.30
N MET A 59 -29.76 -6.86 22.02
CA MET A 59 -30.23 -5.58 22.56
C MET A 59 -30.05 -4.52 21.48
N LYS A 60 -31.16 -3.96 21.00
CA LYS A 60 -31.30 -2.73 20.19
C LYS A 60 -30.10 -2.37 19.31
N SER A 61 -30.23 -2.53 17.97
CA SER A 61 -29.52 -1.95 16.80
C SER A 61 -28.43 -0.83 16.94
N ILE A 62 -28.26 -0.17 18.07
CA ILE A 62 -27.53 1.08 18.31
C ILE A 62 -26.01 0.88 18.53
N PRO A 63 -25.50 -0.03 19.38
CA PRO A 63 -24.05 -0.25 19.49
C PRO A 63 -23.50 -1.05 18.31
N ALA A 64 -24.32 -1.92 17.71
CA ALA A 64 -23.95 -2.67 16.52
C ALA A 64 -23.72 -1.77 15.31
N ALA A 65 -24.62 -0.80 15.10
CA ALA A 65 -24.44 0.23 14.08
C ALA A 65 -23.19 1.08 14.32
N LYS A 66 -22.82 1.38 15.58
CA LYS A 66 -21.58 2.13 15.87
C LYS A 66 -20.32 1.37 15.47
N VAL A 67 -20.20 0.08 15.83
CA VAL A 67 -19.03 -0.73 15.45
C VAL A 67 -19.00 -0.94 13.94
N TYR A 68 -20.14 -1.19 13.30
CA TYR A 68 -20.22 -1.27 11.84
C TYR A 68 -19.76 0.03 11.17
N ASN A 69 -20.25 1.19 11.65
CA ASN A 69 -19.88 2.48 11.07
C ASN A 69 -18.39 2.80 11.28
N VAL A 70 -17.81 2.41 12.42
CA VAL A 70 -16.36 2.51 12.68
C VAL A 70 -15.58 1.57 11.77
N ALA A 71 -15.98 0.31 11.64
CA ALA A 71 -15.32 -0.66 10.77
C ALA A 71 -15.37 -0.23 9.30
N ASN A 72 -16.54 0.26 8.85
CA ASN A 72 -16.70 0.78 7.50
C ASN A 72 -15.85 2.04 7.29
N GLY A 73 -15.80 2.94 8.28
CA GLY A 73 -14.88 4.09 8.26
C GLY A 73 -13.40 3.69 8.22
N CYS A 74 -13.01 2.62 8.92
CA CYS A 74 -11.65 2.10 8.83
C CYS A 74 -11.36 1.56 7.42
N ILE A 75 -12.29 0.84 6.79
CA ILE A 75 -12.12 0.29 5.44
C ILE A 75 -12.00 1.40 4.40
N THR A 76 -12.68 2.53 4.56
CA THR A 76 -12.56 3.67 3.62
C THR A 76 -11.28 4.48 3.83
N ILE A 77 -10.77 4.59 5.07
CA ILE A 77 -9.50 5.28 5.37
C ILE A 77 -8.29 4.40 5.04
N PHE A 78 -8.43 3.06 5.16
CA PHE A 78 -7.38 2.10 4.90
C PHE A 78 -6.66 2.27 3.54
N PRO A 79 -7.35 2.41 2.38
CA PRO A 79 -6.68 2.62 1.10
C PRO A 79 -5.95 3.97 1.01
N ILE A 80 -6.41 5.01 1.71
CA ILE A 80 -5.71 6.30 1.78
C ILE A 80 -4.39 6.12 2.52
N LEU A 81 -4.43 5.46 3.68
CA LEU A 81 -3.24 5.19 4.48
C LEU A 81 -2.28 4.24 3.76
N ALA A 82 -2.80 3.20 3.10
CA ALA A 82 -2.03 2.28 2.28
C ALA A 82 -1.37 2.99 1.08
N GLY A 83 -2.05 3.93 0.45
CA GLY A 83 -1.51 4.77 -0.61
C GLY A 83 -0.33 5.63 -0.13
N ILE A 84 -0.48 6.32 1.01
CA ILE A 84 0.60 7.12 1.61
C ILE A 84 1.82 6.25 1.94
N ILE A 85 1.59 5.06 2.49
CA ILE A 85 2.66 4.10 2.79
C ILE A 85 3.29 3.60 1.49
N ALA A 86 2.51 3.27 0.46
CA ALA A 86 3.01 2.82 -0.83
C ALA A 86 3.87 3.90 -1.52
N ASP A 87 3.43 5.16 -1.53
CA ASP A 87 4.21 6.31 -2.02
C ASP A 87 5.50 6.49 -1.22
N SER A 88 5.44 6.30 0.10
CA SER A 88 6.63 6.34 0.96
C SER A 88 7.60 5.22 0.60
N PHE A 89 7.12 3.99 0.35
CA PHE A 89 7.95 2.84 -0.04
C PHE A 89 8.55 2.96 -1.44
N LEU A 90 7.87 3.63 -2.38
CA LEU A 90 8.32 3.78 -3.77
C LEU A 90 9.48 4.77 -3.96
N GLY A 91 9.79 5.64 -2.99
CA GLY A 91 10.84 6.65 -3.17
C GLY A 91 11.67 6.99 -1.93
N CYS A 92 11.02 7.34 -0.81
CA CYS A 92 11.73 7.95 0.32
C CYS A 92 12.05 6.96 1.44
N PHE A 93 11.07 6.14 1.84
CA PHE A 93 11.19 5.20 2.96
C PHE A 93 12.21 4.10 2.67
N SER A 94 12.26 3.61 1.43
CA SER A 94 13.25 2.60 1.03
C SER A 94 14.68 3.14 1.18
N VAL A 95 14.94 4.37 0.74
CA VAL A 95 16.26 5.01 0.89
C VAL A 95 16.60 5.26 2.36
N ILE A 96 15.64 5.73 3.15
CA ILE A 96 15.83 5.98 4.59
C ILE A 96 16.14 4.67 5.34
N TRP A 97 15.39 3.59 5.05
CA TRP A 97 15.63 2.28 5.64
C TRP A 97 16.97 1.68 5.24
N ILE A 98 17.32 1.77 3.95
CA ILE A 98 18.61 1.28 3.45
C ILE A 98 19.76 2.08 4.07
N SER A 99 19.66 3.40 4.12
CA SER A 99 20.67 4.27 4.73
C SER A 99 20.83 3.97 6.23
N SER A 100 19.72 3.74 6.94
CA SER A 100 19.72 3.36 8.35
C SER A 100 20.39 2.00 8.57
N LEU A 101 20.04 0.98 7.77
CA LEU A 101 20.65 -0.36 7.84
C LEU A 101 22.14 -0.35 7.51
N ILE A 102 22.56 0.40 6.48
CA ILE A 102 23.98 0.56 6.13
C ILE A 102 24.71 1.25 7.29
N SER A 103 24.15 2.31 7.85
CA SER A 103 24.74 3.01 9.00
C SER A 103 24.88 2.09 10.22
N ALA A 104 23.87 1.25 10.49
CA ALA A 104 23.91 0.27 11.56
C ALA A 104 24.97 -0.82 11.31
N LEU A 105 25.03 -1.37 10.09
CA LEU A 105 26.03 -2.39 9.72
C LEU A 105 27.46 -1.84 9.75
N VAL A 106 27.70 -0.64 9.22
CA VAL A 106 29.00 0.03 9.26
C VAL A 106 29.45 0.26 10.71
N LYS A 107 28.52 0.58 11.61
CA LYS A 107 28.81 0.76 13.04
C LYS A 107 28.99 -0.57 13.79
N LEU A 108 28.42 -1.66 13.27
CA LEU A 108 28.42 -3.00 13.87
C LEU A 108 29.49 -3.94 13.28
N ILE A 109 30.23 -3.54 12.26
CA ILE A 109 31.46 -4.19 11.82
C ILE A 109 32.63 -3.47 12.49
N PRO A 110 33.01 -3.85 13.73
CA PRO A 110 34.31 -3.49 14.26
C PRO A 110 35.35 -4.23 13.41
N PHE A 111 36.24 -3.45 12.80
CA PHE A 111 37.51 -3.90 12.26
C PHE A 111 38.27 -4.58 13.41
N HIS A 112 38.34 -5.91 13.41
CA HIS A 112 39.33 -6.68 14.15
C HIS A 112 40.28 -7.31 13.14
#